data_AF-A0A924VK31-F1
#
_entry.id   AF-A0A924VK31-F1
#
_cell.length_a   1.000
_cell.length_b   1.000
_cell.length_c   1.000
_cell.angle_alpha   90.00
_cell.angle_beta   90.00
_cell.angle_gamma   90.00
#
_symmetry.space_group_name_H-M   'P 1'
#
loop_
_entity.id
_entity.type
_entity.pdbx_description
1 polymer ?
#
loop_
_entity_poly.entity_id
_entity_poly.type
_entity_poly.pdbx_seq_one_letter_code
_entity_poly.pdbx_strand_id
1 'polypeptide(L)'
;MWESCLHHAGQVRDGALFEQLRGTADGSAERAELLHQLIGPTWRDEFGDEAFTDQYQAWNLANFNARSQLPQRPLDEDPERVSLADLIPAWHAGLRTIVVIPCLGSYTRVIGQQALVMTAETRDDPNRYSQALKQFR
;
A
#
# COMPACT_ATOMS: atom_id res chain seq x y z
N MET A 1 1.88 -15.72 -5.52
CA MET A 1 1.92 -14.54 -4.61
C MET A 1 1.07 -13.34 -5.02
N TRP A 2 1.25 -12.76 -6.22
CA TRP A 2 0.73 -11.42 -6.54
C TRP A 2 -0.76 -11.23 -6.28
N GLU A 3 -1.60 -12.14 -6.76
CA GLU A 3 -3.05 -12.10 -6.55
C GLU A 3 -3.43 -12.15 -5.06
N SER A 4 -2.72 -12.95 -4.26
CA SER A 4 -2.92 -13.05 -2.81
C SER A 4 -2.57 -11.74 -2.10
N CYS A 5 -1.46 -11.09 -2.48
CA CYS A 5 -1.10 -9.77 -1.96
C CYS A 5 -2.15 -8.71 -2.33
N LEU A 6 -2.64 -8.73 -3.58
CA LEU A 6 -3.69 -7.82 -4.02
C LEU A 6 -5.00 -8.05 -3.26
N HIS A 7 -5.38 -9.32 -3.06
CA HIS A 7 -6.57 -9.67 -2.31
C HIS A 7 -6.48 -9.15 -0.87
N HIS A 8 -5.37 -9.41 -0.18
CA HIS A 8 -5.11 -8.89 1.17
C HIS A 8 -5.16 -7.36 1.24
N ALA A 9 -4.51 -6.67 0.29
CA ALA A 9 -4.53 -5.21 0.22
C ALA A 9 -5.94 -4.62 0.00
N GLY A 10 -6.84 -5.40 -0.61
CA GLY A 10 -8.24 -5.04 -0.84
C GLY A 10 -9.20 -5.36 0.32
N GLN A 11 -8.73 -5.97 1.42
CA GLN A 11 -9.56 -6.36 2.57
C GLN A 11 -9.63 -5.27 3.66
N VAL A 12 -10.74 -5.22 4.38
CA VAL A 12 -10.91 -4.33 5.55
C VAL A 12 -10.13 -4.96 6.69
N ARG A 13 -9.15 -4.25 7.26
CA ARG A 13 -8.42 -4.76 8.42
C ARG A 13 -9.30 -4.73 9.67
N ASP A 14 -9.32 -5.83 10.41
CA ASP A 14 -9.91 -5.86 11.74
C ASP A 14 -9.01 -5.08 12.72
N GLY A 15 -9.55 -4.00 13.28
CA GLY A 15 -8.84 -3.15 14.24
C GLY A 15 -8.49 -3.87 15.55
N ALA A 16 -9.16 -4.98 15.88
CA ALA A 16 -8.87 -5.76 17.08
C ALA A 16 -7.57 -6.58 16.98
N LEU A 17 -7.06 -6.83 15.77
CA LEU A 17 -5.86 -7.65 15.56
C LEU A 17 -4.62 -7.08 16.26
N PHE A 18 -4.46 -5.75 16.30
CA PHE A 18 -3.34 -5.11 16.98
C PHE A 18 -3.39 -5.31 18.50
N GLU A 19 -4.58 -5.28 19.10
CA GLU A 19 -4.72 -5.51 20.54
C GLU A 19 -4.54 -6.99 20.89
N GLN A 20 -5.00 -7.91 20.03
CA GLN A 20 -4.72 -9.34 20.19
C GLN A 20 -3.22 -9.64 20.12
N LEU A 21 -2.51 -9.01 19.18
CA LEU A 21 -1.04 -9.14 19.05
C LEU A 21 -0.31 -8.74 20.33
N ARG A 22 -0.74 -7.69 21.01
CA ARG A 22 -0.13 -7.26 22.29
C ARG A 22 -0.24 -8.29 23.40
N GLY A 23 -1.26 -9.15 23.36
CA GLY A 23 -1.48 -10.22 24.34
C GLY A 23 -0.69 -11.51 24.06
N THR A 24 0.03 -11.60 22.93
CA THR A 24 0.77 -12.81 22.55
C THR A 24 2.23 -12.77 22.99
N ALA A 25 2.78 -13.94 23.34
CA ALA A 25 4.20 -14.06 23.67
C ALA A 25 5.06 -13.94 22.40
N ASP A 26 6.25 -13.34 22.53
CA ASP A 26 7.21 -13.27 21.44
C ASP A 26 7.64 -14.67 20.99
N GLY A 27 7.69 -14.89 19.68
CA GLY A 27 8.02 -16.18 19.07
C GLY A 27 6.92 -17.25 19.13
N SER A 28 5.74 -16.94 19.69
CA SER A 28 4.60 -17.87 19.68
C SER A 28 4.01 -18.06 18.28
N ALA A 29 3.44 -19.24 18.02
CA ALA A 29 2.77 -19.55 16.76
C ALA A 29 1.53 -18.67 16.56
N GLU A 30 0.83 -18.36 17.64
CA GLU A 30 -0.31 -17.46 17.67
C GLU A 30 0.08 -16.04 17.25
N ARG A 31 1.23 -15.54 17.73
CA ARG A 31 1.78 -14.25 17.28
C ARG A 31 2.12 -14.26 15.80
N ALA A 32 2.75 -15.33 15.31
CA ALA A 32 3.11 -15.48 13.91
C ALA A 32 1.86 -15.46 13.00
N GLU A 33 0.80 -16.15 13.39
CA GLU A 33 -0.48 -16.17 12.66
C GLU A 33 -1.14 -14.79 12.61
N LEU A 34 -1.23 -14.10 13.75
CA LEU A 34 -1.78 -12.74 13.80
C LEU A 34 -0.95 -11.74 12.98
N LEU A 35 0.39 -11.88 12.99
CA LEU A 35 1.28 -11.07 12.15
C LEU A 35 1.04 -11.37 10.67
N HIS A 36 0.83 -12.63 10.30
CA HIS A 36 0.54 -13.02 8.91
C HIS A 36 -0.78 -12.44 8.43
N GLN A 37 -1.82 -12.44 9.27
CA GLN A 37 -3.11 -11.78 8.95
C GLN A 37 -2.95 -10.26 8.78
N LEU A 38 -2.12 -9.63 9.62
CA LEU A 38 -1.93 -8.18 9.60
C LEU A 38 -1.09 -7.71 8.40
N ILE A 39 0.04 -8.38 8.17
CA ILE A 39 1.03 -8.02 7.13
C ILE A 39 0.59 -8.54 5.77
N GLY A 40 -0.10 -9.67 5.75
CA GLY A 40 -0.51 -10.38 4.54
C GLY A 40 0.55 -11.35 4.04
N PRO A 41 0.25 -12.06 2.95
CA PRO A 41 1.19 -12.97 2.32
C PRO A 41 2.37 -12.18 1.75
N THR A 42 3.57 -12.68 2.02
CA THR A 42 4.82 -12.04 1.63
C THR A 42 5.55 -12.88 0.61
N TRP A 43 6.37 -12.24 -0.23
CA TRP A 43 7.25 -12.96 -1.14
C TRP A 43 8.26 -13.86 -0.42
N ARG A 44 8.51 -13.62 0.88
CA ARG A 44 9.33 -14.46 1.75
C ARG A 44 8.67 -15.81 2.04
N ASP A 45 7.35 -15.85 2.07
CA ASP A 45 6.60 -17.10 2.23
C ASP A 45 6.70 -18.00 0.98
N GLU A 46 6.91 -17.43 -0.21
CA GLU A 46 7.01 -18.19 -1.48
C GLU A 46 8.46 -18.52 -1.88
N PHE A 47 9.41 -17.63 -1.62
CA PHE A 47 10.79 -17.77 -2.10
C PHE A 47 11.83 -17.99 -0.99
N GLY A 48 11.41 -18.02 0.27
CA GLY A 48 12.32 -18.14 1.40
C GLY A 48 13.14 -16.88 1.66
N ASP A 49 13.92 -16.91 2.74
CA ASP A 49 14.76 -15.79 3.18
C ASP A 49 15.95 -15.58 2.24
N GLU A 50 16.43 -16.65 1.62
CA GLU A 50 17.58 -16.69 0.72
C GLU A 50 17.38 -15.85 -0.56
N ALA A 51 16.13 -15.64 -0.98
CA ALA A 51 15.81 -14.78 -2.12
C ALA A 51 16.02 -13.28 -1.81
N PHE A 52 16.09 -12.91 -0.52
CA PHE A 52 16.22 -11.53 -0.05
C PHE A 52 17.68 -11.20 0.26
N THR A 53 18.45 -11.00 -0.81
CA THR A 53 19.89 -10.72 -0.76
C THR A 53 20.21 -9.31 -0.21
N ASP A 54 21.49 -9.05 0.02
CA ASP A 54 21.98 -7.71 0.40
C ASP A 54 21.60 -6.63 -0.64
N GLN A 55 21.48 -7.01 -1.92
CA GLN A 55 21.03 -6.09 -2.97
C GLN A 55 19.58 -5.68 -2.77
N TYR A 56 18.72 -6.62 -2.38
CA TYR A 56 17.34 -6.31 -2.02
C TYR A 56 17.28 -5.37 -0.82
N GLN A 57 18.09 -5.62 0.22
CA GLN A 57 18.14 -4.77 1.41
C GLN A 57 18.61 -3.35 1.07
N ALA A 58 19.66 -3.23 0.24
CA ALA A 58 20.16 -1.94 -0.24
C ALA A 58 19.11 -1.18 -1.06
N TRP A 59 18.39 -1.88 -1.95
CA TRP A 59 17.30 -1.28 -2.72
C TRP A 59 16.14 -0.82 -1.83
N ASN A 60 15.73 -1.62 -0.85
CA ASN A 60 14.70 -1.25 0.12
C ASN A 60 15.09 -0.01 0.93
N LEU A 61 16.34 0.03 1.42
CA LEU A 61 16.86 1.17 2.17
C LEU A 61 16.91 2.43 1.31
N ALA A 62 17.36 2.32 0.07
CA ALA A 62 17.37 3.43 -0.88
C ALA A 62 15.95 3.98 -1.13
N ASN A 63 14.97 3.10 -1.32
CA ASN A 63 13.57 3.49 -1.50
C ASN A 63 12.97 4.16 -0.26
N PHE A 64 13.26 3.63 0.93
CA PHE A 64 12.82 4.22 2.19
C PHE A 64 13.41 5.62 2.39
N ASN A 65 14.71 5.76 2.14
CA ASN A 65 15.41 7.04 2.25
C ASN A 65 14.87 8.04 1.24
N ALA A 66 14.68 7.64 -0.03
CA ALA A 66 14.10 8.50 -1.05
C ALA A 66 12.73 9.02 -0.62
N ARG A 67 11.86 8.16 -0.06
CA ARG A 67 10.54 8.58 0.45
C ARG A 67 10.61 9.49 1.68
N SER A 68 11.54 9.21 2.59
CA SER A 68 11.71 9.98 3.83
C SER A 68 12.36 11.36 3.60
N GLN A 69 13.12 11.49 2.51
CA GLN A 69 13.80 12.73 2.12
C GLN A 69 12.99 13.55 1.09
N LEU A 70 11.83 13.07 0.64
CA LEU A 70 10.95 13.87 -0.20
C LEU A 70 10.60 15.18 0.52
N PRO A 71 10.85 16.34 -0.10
CA PRO A 71 10.43 17.61 0.46
C PRO A 71 8.93 17.55 0.76
N GLN A 72 8.54 17.98 1.96
CA GLN A 72 7.13 18.20 2.26
C GLN A 72 6.61 19.22 1.24
N ARG A 73 5.71 18.79 0.36
CA ARG A 73 5.03 19.71 -0.56
C ARG A 73 4.17 20.66 0.28
N PRO A 74 4.04 21.93 -0.14
CA PRO A 74 2.96 22.78 0.36
C PRO A 74 1.63 22.04 0.28
N LEU A 75 0.78 22.23 1.29
CA LEU A 75 -0.48 21.48 1.40
C LEU A 75 -1.44 21.71 0.22
N ASP A 76 -1.33 22.86 -0.44
CA ASP A 76 -2.05 23.23 -1.66
C ASP A 76 -1.52 22.56 -2.94
N GLU A 77 -0.29 22.03 -2.90
CA GLU A 77 0.34 21.26 -3.99
C GLU A 77 0.25 19.74 -3.77
N ASP A 78 -0.31 19.31 -2.63
CA ASP A 78 -0.50 17.91 -2.32
C ASP A 78 -1.50 17.26 -3.31
N PRO A 79 -1.16 16.11 -3.93
CA PRO A 79 -2.03 15.48 -4.93
C PRO A 79 -3.46 15.22 -4.43
N GLU A 80 -3.64 14.80 -3.18
CA GLU A 80 -4.96 14.61 -2.58
C GLU A 80 -5.74 15.91 -2.47
N ARG A 81 -5.06 17.00 -2.13
CA ARG A 81 -5.67 18.32 -2.02
C ARG A 81 -6.09 18.87 -3.39
N VAL A 82 -5.22 18.75 -4.39
CA VAL A 82 -5.48 19.23 -5.75
C VAL A 82 -6.61 18.43 -6.40
N SER A 83 -6.66 17.11 -6.18
CA SER A 83 -7.65 16.21 -6.77
C SER A 83 -8.88 15.96 -5.89
N LEU A 84 -9.19 16.83 -4.92
CA LEU A 84 -10.31 16.67 -3.98
C LEU A 84 -11.66 16.42 -4.68
N ALA A 85 -11.91 17.08 -5.81
CA ALA A 85 -13.14 16.95 -6.57
C ALA A 85 -13.39 15.51 -7.08
N ASP A 86 -12.32 14.75 -7.31
CA ASP A 86 -12.39 13.34 -7.73
C ASP A 86 -12.19 12.38 -6.55
N LEU A 87 -11.42 12.78 -5.54
CA LEU A 87 -11.17 11.98 -4.34
C LEU A 87 -12.43 11.81 -3.49
N ILE A 88 -13.22 12.88 -3.32
CA ILE A 88 -14.46 12.85 -2.51
C ILE A 88 -15.46 11.82 -3.07
N PRO A 89 -15.80 11.83 -4.39
CA PRO A 89 -16.64 10.79 -4.97
C PRO A 89 -16.09 9.37 -4.79
N ALA A 90 -14.78 9.16 -5.01
CA ALA A 90 -14.17 7.84 -4.84
C ALA A 90 -14.27 7.36 -3.38
N TRP A 91 -14.06 8.26 -2.42
CA TRP A 91 -14.23 7.97 -1.00
C TRP A 91 -15.67 7.60 -0.64
N HIS A 92 -16.65 8.33 -1.18
CA HIS A 92 -18.07 7.99 -1.03
C HIS A 92 -18.43 6.64 -1.67
N ALA A 93 -17.79 6.28 -2.78
CA ALA A 93 -17.91 4.98 -3.42
C ALA A 93 -17.23 3.85 -2.64
N GLY A 94 -16.52 4.15 -1.54
CA GLY A 94 -15.93 3.17 -0.64
C GLY A 94 -14.41 3.08 -0.70
N LEU A 95 -13.71 3.96 -1.43
CA LEU A 95 -12.25 3.98 -1.44
C LEU A 95 -11.73 4.26 -0.03
N ARG A 96 -10.89 3.37 0.49
CA ARG A 96 -10.23 3.48 1.81
C ARG A 96 -8.71 3.50 1.71
N THR A 97 -8.15 2.86 0.68
CA THR A 97 -6.71 2.62 0.59
C THR A 97 -6.18 2.94 -0.80
N ILE A 98 -5.08 3.68 -0.86
CA ILE A 98 -4.29 3.86 -2.09
C ILE A 98 -2.94 3.22 -1.88
N VAL A 99 -2.61 2.22 -2.70
CA VAL A 99 -1.31 1.53 -2.65
C VAL A 99 -0.42 2.05 -3.76
N VAL A 100 0.74 2.57 -3.38
CA VAL A 100 1.72 3.12 -4.33
C VAL A 100 2.87 2.15 -4.50
N ILE A 101 2.99 1.57 -5.70
CA ILE A 101 4.07 0.63 -6.03
C ILE A 101 5.29 1.37 -6.61
N PRO A 102 6.52 1.02 -6.20
CA PRO A 102 7.75 1.65 -6.67
C PRO A 102 8.20 1.08 -8.03
N CYS A 103 7.32 1.15 -9.02
CA CYS A 103 7.60 0.71 -10.39
C CYS A 103 7.65 1.91 -11.33
N LEU A 104 8.45 1.78 -12.39
CA LEU A 104 8.51 2.78 -13.46
C LEU A 104 7.29 2.67 -14.38
N GLY A 105 6.89 3.81 -14.95
CA GLY A 105 5.76 3.91 -15.85
C GLY A 105 4.44 4.16 -15.14
N SER A 106 3.40 4.34 -15.95
CA SER A 106 2.04 4.57 -15.46
C SER A 106 1.29 3.26 -15.30
N TYR A 107 0.73 3.02 -14.11
CA TYR A 107 -0.14 1.90 -13.83
C TYR A 107 -1.25 2.33 -12.87
N THR A 108 -2.47 1.85 -13.11
CA THR A 108 -3.61 2.03 -12.21
C THR A 108 -4.52 0.82 -12.30
N ARG A 109 -4.99 0.35 -11.15
CA ARG A 109 -5.99 -0.71 -11.06
C ARG A 109 -6.79 -0.63 -9.77
N VAL A 110 -8.11 -0.78 -9.86
CA VAL A 110 -8.99 -1.01 -8.70
C VAL A 110 -8.78 -2.43 -8.18
N ILE A 111 -8.62 -2.56 -6.87
CA ILE A 111 -8.39 -3.84 -6.20
C ILE A 111 -9.37 -4.02 -5.05
N GLY A 112 -10.20 -5.05 -5.17
CA GLY A 112 -11.31 -5.26 -4.24
C GLY A 112 -12.33 -4.13 -4.31
N GLN A 113 -13.03 -3.90 -3.20
CA GLN A 113 -14.11 -2.91 -3.10
C GLN A 113 -13.67 -1.60 -2.44
N GLN A 114 -12.40 -1.46 -2.09
CA GLN A 114 -11.93 -0.31 -1.27
C GLN A 114 -10.52 0.17 -1.59
N ALA A 115 -9.77 -0.51 -2.47
CA ALA A 115 -8.39 -0.16 -2.73
C ALA A 115 -8.14 0.17 -4.19
N LEU A 116 -7.20 1.09 -4.41
CA LEU A 116 -6.70 1.43 -5.73
C LEU A 116 -5.18 1.37 -5.70
N VAL A 117 -4.60 0.68 -6.68
CA VAL A 117 -3.16 0.50 -6.79
C VAL A 117 -2.65 1.30 -7.97
N MET A 118 -1.58 2.06 -7.76
CA MET A 118 -0.97 2.90 -8.78
C MET A 118 0.54 3.03 -8.61
N THR A 119 1.24 3.52 -9.63
CA THR A 119 2.65 3.89 -9.52
C THR A 119 2.83 5.27 -8.89
N ALA A 120 4.01 5.54 -8.34
CA ALA A 120 4.36 6.87 -7.82
C ALA A 120 4.19 7.95 -8.89
N GLU A 121 4.61 7.67 -10.13
CA GLU A 121 4.43 8.57 -11.29
C GLU A 121 2.96 8.95 -11.53
N THR A 122 2.02 8.03 -11.29
CA THR A 122 0.59 8.30 -11.44
C THR A 122 0.07 9.14 -10.29
N ARG A 123 0.50 8.86 -9.06
CA ARG A 123 0.10 9.61 -7.86
C ARG A 123 0.61 11.04 -7.88
N ASP A 124 1.84 11.25 -8.32
CA ASP A 124 2.52 12.53 -8.24
C ASP A 124 2.07 13.53 -9.31
N ASP A 125 1.41 13.07 -10.37
CA ASP A 125 0.78 13.91 -11.41
C ASP A 125 -0.71 14.10 -11.09
N PRO A 126 -1.17 15.32 -10.77
CA PRO A 126 -2.57 15.56 -10.38
C PRO A 126 -3.59 15.17 -11.45
N ASN A 127 -3.25 15.30 -12.73
CA ASN A 127 -4.17 14.93 -13.82
C ASN A 127 -4.32 13.41 -13.87
N ARG A 128 -3.21 12.68 -13.81
CA ARG A 128 -3.22 11.22 -13.81
C ARG A 128 -3.86 10.66 -12.55
N TYR A 129 -3.60 11.28 -11.41
CA TYR A 129 -4.19 10.91 -10.13
C TYR A 129 -5.71 11.10 -10.13
N SER A 130 -6.20 12.25 -10.60
CA SER A 130 -7.63 12.48 -10.81
C SER A 130 -8.27 11.45 -11.74
N GLN A 131 -7.61 11.09 -12.85
CA GLN A 131 -8.11 10.05 -13.75
C GLN A 131 -8.13 8.67 -13.09
N ALA A 132 -7.14 8.36 -12.25
CA ALA A 132 -7.11 7.12 -11.49
C ALA A 132 -8.28 7.04 -10.49
N LEU A 133 -8.54 8.12 -9.74
CA LEU A 133 -9.64 8.20 -8.78
C LEU A 133 -11.01 8.00 -9.45
N LYS A 134 -11.20 8.50 -10.67
CA LYS A 134 -12.44 8.31 -11.44
C LYS A 134 -12.73 6.86 -11.81
N GLN A 135 -11.72 5.98 -11.80
CA GLN A 135 -11.93 4.54 -12.03
C GLN A 135 -12.61 3.87 -10.84
N PHE A 136 -12.61 4.52 -9.68
CA PHE A 136 -13.22 4.06 -8.44
C PHE A 136 -14.57 4.75 -8.24
N ARG A 137 -15.62 4.23 -8.89
CA ARG A 137 -16.99 4.75 -8.83
C ARG A 137 -17.99 3.63 -8.66
#